data_AF-G9XT29-F1
#
_entry.id   AF-G9XT29-F1
#
_cell.length_a   1.000
_cell.length_b   1.000
_cell.length_c   1.000
_cell.angle_alpha   90.00
_cell.angle_beta   90.00
_cell.angle_gamma   90.00
#
_symmetry.space_group_name_H-M   'P 1'
#
loop_
_entity.id
_entity.type
_entity.pdbx_description
1 polymer ?
#
loop_
_entity_poly.entity_id
_entity_poly.type
_entity_poly.pdbx_seq_one_letter_code
_entity_poly.pdbx_strand_id
1 'polypeptide(L)' 'MGICLSKKQKKAPGLEEEKSMKVKIIQSLRQEGLEQKMNAFFQEHEGNIEIIEIQWKAFLEHYVMILYNEKK' A
#
# COMPACT_ATOMS: atom_id res chain seq x y z
N MET A 1 -2.61 -8.70 -49.34
CA MET A 1 -1.23 -8.53 -48.86
C MET A 1 -1.18 -7.29 -47.98
N GLY A 2 -1.27 -7.47 -46.66
CA GLY A 2 -1.17 -6.36 -45.70
C GLY A 2 0.22 -6.33 -45.11
N ILE A 3 1.01 -5.33 -45.49
CA ILE A 3 2.31 -5.06 -44.89
C ILE A 3 2.03 -4.25 -43.62
N CYS A 4 2.16 -4.85 -42.44
CA CYS A 4 2.17 -4.11 -41.19
C CYS A 4 3.62 -4.01 -40.71
N LEU A 5 4.27 -2.89 -41.05
CA LEU A 5 5.58 -2.53 -40.53
C LEU A 5 5.42 -1.88 -39.15
N SER A 6 6.22 -2.41 -38.22
CA SER A 6 6.82 -1.69 -37.10
C SER A 6 5.90 -1.20 -35.98
N LYS A 7 6.09 -1.80 -34.80
CA LYS A 7 6.73 -1.09 -33.69
C LYS A 7 7.53 -2.05 -32.82
N LYS A 8 8.83 -2.04 -33.11
CA LYS A 8 9.94 -2.53 -32.30
C LYS A 8 9.89 -1.80 -30.94
N GLN A 9 9.38 -2.43 -29.89
CA GLN A 9 9.51 -1.90 -28.54
C GLN A 9 10.96 -2.15 -28.08
N LYS A 10 11.78 -1.10 -28.18
CA LYS A 10 13.03 -0.96 -27.43
C LYS A 10 12.94 0.30 -26.59
N LYS A 11 12.84 0.16 -25.27
CA LYS A 11 13.55 1.00 -24.28
C LYS A 11 13.42 0.40 -22.87
N ALA A 12 14.49 -0.25 -22.38
CA ALA A 12 14.90 -0.17 -20.97
C ALA A 12 15.64 1.18 -20.82
N PRO A 13 15.69 1.88 -19.66
CA PRO A 13 16.29 1.36 -18.43
C PRO A 13 15.69 1.93 -17.12
N GLY A 14 16.10 1.42 -15.96
CA GLY A 14 15.97 2.14 -14.70
C GLY A 14 15.76 1.25 -13.49
N LEU A 15 16.85 0.80 -12.86
CA LEU A 15 16.86 0.55 -11.43
C LEU A 15 16.57 1.89 -10.76
N GLU A 16 15.33 2.13 -10.35
CA GLU A 16 15.08 2.92 -9.17
C GLU A 16 14.68 1.92 -8.10
N GLU A 17 15.34 1.96 -6.96
CA GLU A 17 14.92 1.20 -5.79
C GLU A 17 13.60 1.82 -5.33
N GLU A 18 12.51 1.45 -6.02
CA GLU A 18 11.18 1.96 -5.76
C GLU A 18 10.81 1.46 -4.36
N LYS A 19 10.86 2.37 -3.37
CA LYS A 19 10.10 2.17 -2.13
C LYS A 19 8.65 2.00 -2.57
N SER A 20 8.23 0.76 -2.75
CA SER A 20 6.90 0.44 -3.25
C SER A 20 5.90 0.90 -2.19
N MET A 21 5.19 1.98 -2.51
CA MET A 21 4.19 2.57 -1.63
C MET A 21 3.02 1.60 -1.55
N LYS A 22 2.74 1.11 -0.35
CA LYS A 22 1.66 0.15 -0.08
C LYS A 22 0.56 0.81 0.73
N VAL A 23 -0.66 0.35 0.50
CA VAL A 23 -1.86 0.82 1.21
C VAL A 23 -2.50 -0.37 1.91
N LYS A 24 -2.73 -0.24 3.21
CA LYS A 24 -3.52 -1.18 4.02
C LYS A 24 -4.80 -0.50 4.47
N ILE A 25 -5.94 -1.13 4.20
CA ILE A 25 -7.23 -0.67 4.73
C ILE A 25 -7.67 -1.67 5.81
N ILE A 26 -7.93 -1.16 7.00
CA ILE A 26 -8.43 -1.91 8.14
C ILE A 26 -9.84 -1.42 8.43
N GLN A 27 -10.79 -2.34 8.49
CA GLN A 27 -12.20 -2.05 8.76
C GLN A 27 -12.71 -2.83 9.96
N SER A 28 -13.57 -2.18 10.75
CA SER A 28 -14.25 -2.80 11.88
C SER A 28 -15.60 -2.15 12.16
N LEU A 29 -16.57 -2.99 12.51
CA LEU A 29 -17.90 -2.60 12.98
C LEU A 29 -17.84 -1.96 14.38
N ARG A 30 -16.88 -2.39 15.21
CA ARG A 30 -16.64 -1.84 16.56
C ARG A 30 -15.27 -1.15 16.63
N GLN A 31 -15.21 0.00 17.28
CA GLN A 31 -13.99 0.78 17.44
C GLN A 31 -12.85 -0.02 18.10
N GLU A 32 -13.14 -0.79 19.15
CA GLU A 32 -12.15 -1.65 19.83
C GLU A 32 -11.50 -2.69 18.89
N GLY A 33 -12.28 -3.24 17.96
CA GLY A 33 -11.77 -4.21 16.97
C GLY A 33 -10.87 -3.57 15.91
N LEU A 34 -10.97 -2.25 15.73
CA LEU A 34 -10.14 -1.49 14.80
C LEU A 34 -8.73 -1.29 15.37
N GLU A 35 -8.67 -0.89 16.64
CA GLU A 35 -7.41 -0.67 17.36
C GLU A 35 -6.61 -1.97 17.49
N GLN A 36 -7.27 -3.08 17.83
CA GLN A 36 -6.59 -4.39 17.92
C GLN A 36 -5.99 -4.81 16.58
N LYS A 37 -6.73 -4.69 15.47
CA LYS A 37 -6.23 -5.05 14.14
C LYS A 37 -5.11 -4.12 13.68
N MET A 38 -5.20 -2.83 14.02
CA MET A 38 -4.16 -1.86 13.70
C MET A 38 -2.88 -2.13 14.48
N ASN A 39 -2.98 -2.39 15.78
CA ASN A 39 -1.83 -2.75 16.61
C ASN A 39 -1.19 -4.07 16.16
N ALA A 40 -1.99 -5.09 15.83
CA ALA A 40 -1.48 -6.34 15.28
C ALA A 40 -0.68 -6.09 13.98
N PHE A 41 -1.23 -5.27 13.07
CA PHE A 41 -0.53 -4.91 11.84
C PHE A 41 0.80 -4.19 12.11
N PHE A 42 0.83 -3.24 13.06
CA PHE A 42 2.07 -2.54 13.40
C PHE A 42 3.09 -3.45 14.09
N GLN A 43 2.66 -4.41 14.90
CA GLN A 43 3.54 -5.41 15.52
C GLN A 43 4.12 -6.38 14.49
N GLU A 44 3.30 -6.90 13.56
CA GLU A 44 3.76 -7.81 12.50
C GLU A 44 4.80 -7.15 11.58
N HIS A 45 4.72 -5.83 11.41
CA HIS A 45 5.57 -5.07 10.51
C HIS A 45 6.56 -4.14 11.24
N GLU A 46 6.70 -4.29 12.56
CA GLU A 46 7.58 -3.46 13.39
C GLU A 46 9.02 -3.50 12.85
N GLY A 47 9.60 -2.32 12.61
CA GLY A 47 10.96 -2.18 12.05
C GLY A 47 11.07 -2.38 10.53
N ASN A 48 10.10 -3.04 9.90
CA ASN A 48 10.11 -3.35 8.46
C ASN A 48 9.29 -2.36 7.62
N ILE A 49 8.46 -1.53 8.24
CA ILE A 49 7.67 -0.52 7.53
C ILE A 49 7.94 0.90 8.04
N GLU A 50 7.84 1.85 7.13
CA GLU A 50 7.83 3.28 7.37
C GLU A 50 6.42 3.80 7.08
N ILE A 51 5.69 4.16 8.12
CA ILE A 51 4.33 4.70 7.98
C ILE A 51 4.45 6.13 7.43
N ILE A 52 3.79 6.38 6.31
CA ILE A 52 3.78 7.68 5.63
C ILE A 52 2.57 8.48 6.09
N GLU A 53 1.40 7.84 6.08
CA GLU A 53 0.13 8.50 6.38
C GLU A 53 -0.87 7.52 6.96
N ILE A 54 -1.69 7.99 7.91
CA ILE A 54 -2.82 7.25 8.46
C ILE A 54 -4.07 8.12 8.32
N GLN A 55 -5.05 7.66 7.55
CA GLN A 55 -6.34 8.32 7.39
C GLN A 55 -7.43 7.55 8.11
N TRP A 56 -8.14 8.23 8.99
CA TRP A 56 -9.31 7.70 9.71
C TRP A 56 -10.57 8.20 9.02
N LYS A 57 -11.47 7.28 8.64
CA LYS A 57 -12.82 7.63 8.16
C LYS A 57 -13.86 6.87 8.95
N ALA A 58 -14.78 7.62 9.55
CA ALA A 58 -15.99 7.10 10.15
C ALA A 58 -17.17 7.53 9.27
N PHE A 59 -17.95 6.56 8.77
CA PHE A 59 -19.15 6.85 7.97
C PHE A 59 -20.36 6.06 8.52
N LEU A 60 -20.33 4.73 8.40
CA LEU A 60 -21.28 3.78 8.99
C LEU A 60 -20.54 2.62 9.70
N GLU A 61 -19.39 2.24 9.14
CA GLU A 61 -18.34 1.42 9.77
C GLU A 61 -17.08 2.29 9.96
N HIS A 62 -16.20 1.89 10.90
CA HIS A 62 -14.95 2.59 11.15
C HIS A 62 -13.84 2.01 10.28
N TYR A 63 -13.18 2.86 9.50
CA TYR A 63 -12.07 2.49 8.61
C TYR A 63 -10.81 3.28 8.92
N VAL A 64 -9.67 2.60 8.85
CA VAL A 64 -8.33 3.19 8.89
C VAL A 64 -7.61 2.79 7.63
N MET A 65 -7.09 3.77 6.92
CA MET A 65 -6.22 3.57 5.77
C MET A 65 -4.80 3.95 6.16
N ILE A 66 -3.87 3.03 6.01
CA ILE A 66 -2.46 3.17 6.37
C ILE A 66 -1.66 3.12 5.08
N LEU A 67 -0.99 4.22 4.75
CA LEU A 67 0.00 4.28 3.69
C LEU A 67 1.37 4.05 4.31
N TYR A 68 2.12 3.09 3.78
CA TYR A 68 3.42 2.74 4.29
C TYR A 68 4.38 2.33 3.16
N ASN A 69 5.67 2.55 3.40
CA ASN A 69 6.75 1.97 2.61
C ASN A 69 7.35 0.80 3.37
N GLU A 70 7.92 -0.16 2.67
CA GLU A 70 8.77 -1.17 3.28
C GLU A 70 10.20 -0.63 3.39
N LYS A 71 10.79 -0.80 4.58
CA LYS A 71 12.21 -0.59 4.82
C LYS A 71 12.91 -1.88 4.38
N LYS A 72 13.70 -1.81 3.31
CA LYS A 72 14.59 -2.89 2.88
C LYS A 72 15.76 -3.05 3.85
#